data_AF-A0A7V9ZJG3-F1
#
_entry.id   AF-A0A7V9ZJG3-F1
#
_cell.length_a   1.000
_cell.length_b   1.000
_cell.length_c   1.000
_cell.angle_alpha   90.00
_cell.angle_beta   90.00
_cell.angle_gamma   90.00
#
_symmetry.space_group_name_H-M   'P 1'
#
loop_
_entity.id
_entity.type
_entity.pdbx_description
1 polymer ?
#
loop_
_entity_poly.entity_id
_entity_poly.type
_entity_poly.pdbx_seq_one_letter_code
_entity_poly.pdbx_strand_id
1 'polypeptide(L)'
;PLPPLPRDPKPQGSHAVQILRTYPAKKPPFPFAPNGERSIARAYHKAYERAQSLIYIEDQYFWSSEVPGILAQNLRNKPNLHLIVVLPRYPEKDGTFSAPPNVFGQIQAVEMIQEAGGDRAAFYNLENRLGTPIYVHAKVCVVDDVWAAIGSDNVNLRSWTHDSELSCSVIDETLDEREPKDPGGLGDGARRFARDLRLELWREHLGGDDAELVDPAQGFHRFKRVAQALEDWHAAGKRGTRPPGHARPHEPDDLPRWVRRWAGPIYRTALDPDGRPRDLRKANLF
;
A
#
# COMPACT_ATOMS: atom_id res chain seq x y z
N PRO A 1 -5.74 -1.20 37.79
CA PRO A 1 -5.21 0.13 37.41
C PRO A 1 -4.14 -0.03 36.33
N LEU A 2 -4.20 0.76 35.26
CA LEU A 2 -3.06 0.86 34.35
C LEU A 2 -1.88 1.48 35.10
N PRO A 3 -0.63 1.11 34.76
CA PRO A 3 0.54 1.76 35.34
C PRO A 3 0.50 3.27 35.09
N PRO A 4 1.08 4.10 35.97
CA PRO A 4 1.20 5.53 35.72
C PRO A 4 1.90 5.75 34.38
N LEU A 5 1.36 6.66 33.58
CA LEU A 5 1.94 7.03 32.30
C LEU A 5 3.39 7.50 32.54
N PRO A 6 4.37 6.93 31.83
CA PRO A 6 5.73 7.44 31.89
C PRO A 6 5.75 8.90 31.41
N ARG A 7 6.75 9.68 31.85
CA ARG A 7 6.97 11.01 31.30
C ARG A 7 7.25 10.90 29.81
N ASP A 8 6.74 11.88 29.06
CA ASP A 8 7.04 11.96 27.64
C ASP A 8 8.56 12.00 27.41
N PRO A 9 9.07 11.25 26.42
CA PRO A 9 10.48 11.33 26.07
C PRO A 9 10.82 12.74 25.58
N LYS A 10 12.09 13.15 25.75
CA LYS A 10 12.58 14.36 25.09
C LYS A 10 12.43 14.21 23.57
N PRO A 11 12.20 15.29 22.81
CA PRO A 11 12.20 15.23 21.35
C PRO A 11 13.44 14.51 20.81
N GLN A 12 13.24 13.60 19.85
CA GLN A 12 14.30 12.81 19.20
C GLN A 12 14.14 12.94 17.68
N GLY A 13 15.23 13.28 16.99
CA GLY A 13 15.25 13.41 15.53
C GLY A 13 14.55 14.68 15.01
N SER A 14 14.44 14.77 13.69
CA SER A 14 13.88 15.90 12.90
C SER A 14 12.51 15.58 12.30
N HIS A 15 11.86 14.52 12.76
CA HIS A 15 10.64 14.01 12.13
C HIS A 15 9.40 14.70 12.71
N ALA A 16 8.59 15.31 11.84
CA ALA A 16 7.21 15.64 12.17
C ALA A 16 6.36 14.37 12.03
N VAL A 17 5.97 13.79 13.17
CA VAL A 17 5.17 12.56 13.23
C VAL A 17 3.75 12.88 13.67
N GLN A 18 2.77 12.47 12.88
CA GLN A 18 1.36 12.53 13.24
C GLN A 18 0.82 11.12 13.44
N ILE A 19 0.28 10.87 14.65
CA ILE A 19 -0.47 9.66 14.95
C ILE A 19 -1.85 9.75 14.31
N LEU A 20 -2.21 8.70 13.59
CA LEU A 20 -3.45 8.52 12.86
C LEU A 20 -4.14 7.26 13.36
N ARG A 21 -5.47 7.26 13.38
CA ARG A 21 -6.29 6.16 13.87
C ARG A 21 -7.53 5.96 13.02
N THR A 22 -8.02 4.73 13.05
CA THR A 22 -9.38 4.41 12.67
C THR A 22 -10.13 3.93 13.91
N TYR A 23 -11.32 4.48 14.13
CA TYR A 23 -12.31 3.91 15.03
C TYR A 23 -13.68 3.94 14.33
N PRO A 24 -14.47 2.87 14.38
CA PRO A 24 -15.79 2.85 13.77
C PRO A 24 -16.77 3.76 14.52
N ALA A 25 -17.75 4.30 13.79
CA ALA A 25 -18.95 4.83 14.42
C ALA A 25 -19.83 3.65 14.85
N LYS A 26 -19.81 3.29 16.14
CA LYS A 26 -20.54 2.13 16.68
C LYS A 26 -21.49 2.50 17.82
N LYS A 27 -22.33 1.52 18.23
CA LYS A 27 -23.19 1.63 19.41
C LYS A 27 -22.90 0.47 20.39
N PRO A 28 -22.65 0.74 21.68
CA PRO A 28 -22.48 2.07 22.29
C PRO A 28 -21.22 2.80 21.76
N PRO A 29 -21.23 4.15 21.71
CA PRO A 29 -20.11 4.91 21.18
C PRO A 29 -18.87 4.79 22.06
N PHE A 30 -17.68 4.96 21.46
CA PHE A 30 -16.46 5.14 22.23
C PHE A 30 -16.47 6.52 22.91
N PRO A 31 -16.14 6.63 24.21
CA PRO A 31 -16.10 7.91 24.90
C PRO A 31 -15.15 8.94 24.26
N PHE A 32 -14.06 8.46 23.65
CA PHE A 32 -13.03 9.28 23.00
C PHE A 32 -13.22 9.47 21.50
N ALA A 33 -14.14 8.72 20.87
CA ALA A 33 -14.41 8.78 19.43
C ALA A 33 -15.91 8.50 19.17
N PRO A 34 -16.82 9.37 19.63
CA PRO A 34 -18.26 9.09 19.62
C PRO A 34 -18.83 8.93 18.20
N ASN A 35 -18.23 9.57 17.20
CA ASN A 35 -18.59 9.47 15.79
C ASN A 35 -17.58 8.61 14.98
N GLY A 36 -16.73 7.86 15.68
CA GLY A 36 -15.53 7.23 15.12
C GLY A 36 -14.42 8.24 14.81
N GLU A 37 -13.31 7.73 14.30
CA GLU A 37 -12.15 8.47 13.83
C GLU A 37 -11.69 7.87 12.49
N ARG A 38 -11.28 8.71 11.54
CA ARG A 38 -10.88 8.31 10.18
C ARG A 38 -9.65 9.11 9.73
N SER A 39 -8.77 9.44 10.67
CA SER A 39 -7.61 10.29 10.41
C SER A 39 -6.61 9.60 9.46
N ILE A 40 -6.55 8.26 9.50
CA ILE A 40 -5.82 7.44 8.51
C ILE A 40 -6.32 7.72 7.09
N ALA A 41 -7.59 7.44 6.82
CA ALA A 41 -8.17 7.61 5.48
C ALA A 41 -7.99 9.04 4.94
N ARG A 42 -8.16 10.06 5.80
CA ARG A 42 -7.98 11.47 5.43
C ARG A 42 -6.51 11.80 5.09
N ALA A 43 -5.56 11.26 5.85
CA ALA A 43 -4.14 11.50 5.59
C ALA A 43 -3.70 10.86 4.28
N TYR A 44 -4.09 9.61 4.03
CA TYR A 44 -3.82 8.91 2.77
C TYR A 44 -4.46 9.63 1.58
N HIS A 45 -5.72 10.06 1.68
CA HIS A 45 -6.38 10.84 0.63
C HIS A 45 -5.57 12.09 0.27
N LYS A 46 -5.18 12.88 1.28
CA LYS A 46 -4.37 14.08 1.10
C LYS A 46 -3.00 13.78 0.46
N ALA A 47 -2.34 12.69 0.88
CA ALA A 47 -1.05 12.28 0.32
C ALA A 47 -1.18 11.86 -1.14
N TYR A 48 -2.15 10.99 -1.47
CA TYR A 48 -2.40 10.53 -2.84
C TYR A 48 -2.79 11.66 -3.79
N GLU A 49 -3.62 12.61 -3.33
CA GLU A 49 -3.96 13.80 -4.11
C GLU A 49 -2.74 14.66 -4.45
N ARG A 50 -1.70 14.65 -3.61
CA ARG A 50 -0.46 15.39 -3.86
C ARG A 50 0.55 14.62 -4.71
N ALA A 51 0.54 13.29 -4.66
CA ALA A 51 1.51 12.43 -5.35
C ALA A 51 1.66 12.81 -6.83
N GLN A 52 2.89 12.97 -7.33
CA GLN A 52 3.20 13.33 -8.72
C GLN A 52 4.12 12.30 -9.40
N SER A 53 5.01 11.64 -8.67
CA SER A 53 6.07 10.78 -9.23
C SER A 53 5.87 9.31 -8.88
N LEU A 54 5.71 8.97 -7.61
CA LEU A 54 5.62 7.58 -7.14
C LEU A 54 4.73 7.47 -5.91
N ILE A 55 3.80 6.51 -5.96
CA ILE A 55 3.20 5.91 -4.78
C ILE A 55 3.77 4.49 -4.66
N TYR A 56 4.43 4.19 -3.54
CA TYR A 56 4.90 2.86 -3.18
C TYR A 56 4.08 2.33 -2.02
N ILE A 57 3.54 1.12 -2.13
CA ILE A 57 2.71 0.48 -1.11
C ILE A 57 3.21 -0.95 -0.89
N GLU A 58 3.40 -1.33 0.37
CA GLU A 58 3.45 -2.72 0.79
C GLU A 58 2.25 -2.98 1.70
N ASP A 59 1.39 -3.91 1.30
CA ASP A 59 0.18 -4.22 2.06
C ASP A 59 -0.11 -5.72 2.09
N GLN A 60 -0.71 -6.18 3.18
CA GLN A 60 -1.26 -7.53 3.28
C GLN A 60 -2.49 -7.69 2.40
N TYR A 61 -3.29 -6.63 2.29
CA TYR A 61 -4.57 -6.63 1.64
C TYR A 61 -4.73 -5.41 0.74
N PHE A 62 -4.97 -5.65 -0.53
CA PHE A 62 -5.29 -4.62 -1.51
C PHE A 62 -6.60 -4.97 -2.17
N TRP A 63 -7.67 -4.63 -1.45
CA TRP A 63 -9.04 -4.90 -1.87
C TRP A 63 -9.94 -3.79 -1.35
N SER A 64 -10.86 -3.31 -2.19
CA SER A 64 -11.98 -2.39 -1.91
C SER A 64 -12.22 -1.63 -3.21
N SER A 65 -13.43 -1.20 -3.53
CA SER A 65 -13.60 -0.34 -4.71
C SER A 65 -13.19 1.11 -4.43
N GLU A 66 -13.36 1.56 -3.19
CA GLU A 66 -13.28 2.96 -2.82
C GLU A 66 -11.83 3.46 -2.74
N VAL A 67 -10.94 2.68 -2.12
CA VAL A 67 -9.54 3.09 -1.92
C VAL A 67 -8.72 3.02 -3.23
N PRO A 68 -8.72 1.88 -3.97
CA PRO A 68 -8.23 1.82 -5.35
C PRO A 68 -8.86 2.85 -6.28
N GLY A 69 -10.11 3.27 -6.06
CA GLY A 69 -10.75 4.33 -6.83
C GLY A 69 -10.00 5.68 -6.74
N ILE A 70 -9.50 6.03 -5.55
CA ILE A 70 -8.71 7.25 -5.34
C ILE A 70 -7.36 7.15 -6.06
N LEU A 71 -6.68 6.00 -5.94
CA LEU A 71 -5.41 5.75 -6.62
C LEU A 71 -5.58 5.77 -8.15
N ALA A 72 -6.61 5.11 -8.67
CA ALA A 72 -6.95 5.10 -10.09
C ALA A 72 -7.25 6.50 -10.62
N GLN A 73 -7.99 7.33 -9.87
CA GLN A 73 -8.25 8.71 -10.27
C GLN A 73 -6.95 9.53 -10.36
N ASN A 74 -6.03 9.36 -9.42
CA ASN A 74 -4.74 10.03 -9.45
C ASN A 74 -3.87 9.57 -10.62
N LEU A 75 -3.82 8.27 -10.90
CA LEU A 75 -3.10 7.70 -12.05
C LEU A 75 -3.62 8.23 -13.40
N ARG A 76 -4.95 8.43 -13.53
CA ARG A 76 -5.55 9.04 -14.73
C ARG A 76 -5.20 10.51 -14.87
N ASN A 77 -5.19 11.25 -13.76
CA ASN A 77 -4.97 12.69 -13.76
C ASN A 77 -3.49 13.06 -13.92
N LYS A 78 -2.57 12.15 -13.60
CA LYS A 78 -1.13 12.43 -13.50
C LYS A 78 -0.34 11.44 -14.35
N PRO A 79 0.04 11.81 -15.59
CA PRO A 79 0.68 10.88 -16.51
C PRO A 79 2.08 10.43 -16.08
N ASN A 80 2.75 11.19 -15.22
CA ASN A 80 4.09 10.86 -14.71
C ASN A 80 4.05 10.04 -13.41
N LEU A 81 2.87 9.86 -12.82
CA LEU A 81 2.73 9.12 -11.56
C LEU A 81 2.86 7.62 -11.83
N HIS A 82 3.77 6.99 -11.10
CA HIS A 82 3.94 5.54 -11.02
C HIS A 82 3.32 5.00 -9.73
N LEU A 83 2.83 3.76 -9.79
CA LEU A 83 2.32 3.03 -8.63
C LEU A 83 2.99 1.65 -8.56
N ILE A 84 3.59 1.35 -7.42
CA ILE A 84 4.08 0.01 -7.10
C ILE A 84 3.33 -0.49 -5.87
N VAL A 85 2.75 -1.69 -5.98
CA VAL A 85 2.08 -2.37 -4.87
C VAL A 85 2.71 -3.73 -4.67
N VAL A 86 3.21 -4.01 -3.47
CA VAL A 86 3.78 -5.31 -3.08
C VAL A 86 2.77 -6.03 -2.17
N LEU A 87 2.41 -7.26 -2.55
CA LEU A 87 1.33 -8.05 -1.96
C LEU A 87 1.80 -9.46 -1.61
N PRO A 88 1.16 -10.14 -0.64
CA PRO A 88 1.39 -11.57 -0.47
C PRO A 88 0.92 -12.33 -1.72
N ARG A 89 1.71 -13.30 -2.18
CA ARG A 89 1.32 -14.16 -3.32
C ARG A 89 0.02 -14.91 -3.04
N TYR A 90 -0.12 -15.38 -1.81
CA TYR A 90 -1.30 -16.08 -1.34
C TYR A 90 -1.88 -15.29 -0.16
N PRO A 91 -3.05 -14.66 -0.32
CA PRO A 91 -3.74 -14.02 0.78
C PRO A 91 -4.01 -15.01 1.92
N GLU A 92 -4.12 -14.51 3.15
CA GLU A 92 -4.50 -15.36 4.28
C GLU A 92 -5.87 -15.98 4.01
N LYS A 93 -5.96 -17.29 4.19
CA LYS A 93 -7.20 -18.04 4.01
C LYS A 93 -7.89 -18.15 5.36
N ASP A 94 -8.75 -17.19 5.68
CA ASP A 94 -9.66 -17.29 6.83
C ASP A 94 -10.77 -18.31 6.57
N GLY A 95 -10.41 -19.59 6.41
CA GLY A 95 -11.34 -20.69 6.08
C GLY A 95 -11.71 -20.79 4.59
N THR A 96 -12.35 -21.91 4.23
CA THR A 96 -12.63 -22.31 2.83
C THR A 96 -13.66 -21.42 2.12
N PHE A 97 -14.47 -20.64 2.85
CA PHE A 97 -15.57 -19.85 2.31
C PHE A 97 -15.25 -18.36 2.10
N SER A 98 -14.25 -17.80 2.79
CA SER A 98 -13.87 -16.38 2.69
C SER A 98 -12.85 -16.09 1.58
N ALA A 99 -12.09 -17.11 1.17
CA ALA A 99 -11.05 -16.97 0.16
C ALA A 99 -11.57 -16.45 -1.21
N PRO A 100 -12.70 -16.94 -1.77
CA PRO A 100 -13.11 -16.49 -3.09
C PRO A 100 -13.60 -15.03 -3.15
N PRO A 101 -14.36 -14.51 -2.17
CA PRO A 101 -14.67 -13.08 -2.11
C PRO A 101 -13.45 -12.16 -1.95
N ASN A 102 -12.45 -12.54 -1.15
CA ASN A 102 -11.22 -11.74 -0.98
C ASN A 102 -10.43 -11.66 -2.28
N VAL A 103 -10.25 -12.79 -2.96
CA VAL A 103 -9.62 -12.84 -4.29
C VAL A 103 -10.42 -12.03 -5.31
N PHE A 104 -11.76 -12.07 -5.25
CA PHE A 104 -12.61 -11.25 -6.12
C PHE A 104 -12.38 -9.75 -5.91
N GLY A 105 -12.33 -9.29 -4.65
CA GLY A 105 -12.04 -7.89 -4.33
C GLY A 105 -10.66 -7.45 -4.83
N GLN A 106 -9.65 -8.31 -4.71
CA GLN A 106 -8.31 -8.05 -5.22
C GLN A 106 -8.28 -7.98 -6.75
N ILE A 107 -8.94 -8.91 -7.46
CA ILE A 107 -9.07 -8.87 -8.93
C ILE A 107 -9.65 -7.52 -9.37
N GLN A 108 -10.76 -7.09 -8.75
CA GLN A 108 -11.39 -5.81 -9.10
C GLN A 108 -10.49 -4.60 -8.85
N ALA A 109 -9.76 -4.61 -7.74
CA ALA A 109 -8.82 -3.54 -7.41
C ALA A 109 -7.65 -3.48 -8.41
N VAL A 110 -7.07 -4.63 -8.76
CA VAL A 110 -5.98 -4.73 -9.73
C VAL A 110 -6.46 -4.32 -11.13
N GLU A 111 -7.60 -4.84 -11.60
CA GLU A 111 -8.21 -4.48 -12.89
C GLU A 111 -8.44 -2.96 -12.98
N MET A 112 -9.05 -2.35 -11.96
CA MET A 112 -9.32 -0.90 -11.92
C MET A 112 -8.04 -0.05 -12.01
N ILE A 113 -6.98 -0.47 -11.32
CA ILE A 113 -5.69 0.23 -11.33
C ILE A 113 -4.98 0.05 -12.66
N GLN A 114 -4.99 -1.16 -13.22
CA GLN A 114 -4.39 -1.46 -14.53
C GLN A 114 -5.09 -0.65 -15.65
N GLU A 115 -6.42 -0.54 -15.61
CA GLU A 115 -7.18 0.32 -16.54
C GLU A 115 -6.81 1.80 -16.43
N ALA A 116 -6.43 2.28 -15.24
CA ALA A 116 -6.11 3.68 -14.99
C ALA A 116 -4.64 4.05 -15.25
N GLY A 117 -3.72 3.18 -14.82
CA GLY A 117 -2.29 3.43 -14.84
C GLY A 117 -1.54 2.75 -15.99
N GLY A 118 -2.10 1.68 -16.56
CA GLY A 118 -1.44 0.87 -17.57
C GLY A 118 -0.06 0.40 -17.10
N ASP A 119 0.95 0.63 -17.94
CA ASP A 119 2.34 0.23 -17.68
C ASP A 119 3.03 0.98 -16.54
N ARG A 120 2.42 2.05 -16.02
CA ARG A 120 2.89 2.83 -14.85
C ARG A 120 2.41 2.27 -13.52
N ALA A 121 1.53 1.27 -13.52
CA ALA A 121 1.08 0.59 -12.32
C ALA A 121 1.53 -0.88 -12.33
N ALA A 122 2.25 -1.29 -11.29
CA ALA A 122 2.79 -2.63 -11.18
C ALA A 122 2.52 -3.25 -9.83
N PHE A 123 2.19 -4.54 -9.85
CA PHE A 123 1.92 -5.35 -8.67
C PHE A 123 2.98 -6.44 -8.56
N TYR A 124 3.52 -6.65 -7.36
CA TYR A 124 4.55 -7.65 -7.11
C TYR A 124 4.22 -8.49 -5.89
N ASN A 125 4.74 -9.72 -5.89
CA ASN A 125 4.85 -10.55 -4.70
C ASN A 125 6.31 -10.94 -4.50
N LEU A 126 6.63 -11.49 -3.32
CA LEU A 126 7.99 -11.80 -2.93
C LEU A 126 8.19 -13.31 -2.75
N GLU A 127 9.38 -13.81 -3.06
CA GLU A 127 9.83 -15.16 -2.72
C GLU A 127 11.27 -15.17 -2.19
N ASN A 128 11.57 -16.08 -1.26
CA ASN A 128 12.93 -16.28 -0.78
C ASN A 128 13.80 -17.01 -1.82
N ARG A 129 15.09 -17.20 -1.52
CA ARG A 129 16.04 -17.87 -2.43
C ARG A 129 15.71 -19.32 -2.75
N LEU A 130 14.90 -19.99 -1.92
CA LEU A 130 14.41 -21.35 -2.13
C LEU A 130 13.14 -21.40 -3.00
N GLY A 131 12.59 -20.24 -3.36
CA GLY A 131 11.33 -20.13 -4.09
C GLY A 131 10.08 -20.26 -3.21
N THR A 132 10.23 -20.15 -1.89
CA THR A 132 9.09 -20.08 -0.97
C THR A 132 8.54 -18.65 -0.96
N PRO A 133 7.23 -18.44 -1.13
CA PRO A 133 6.63 -17.11 -1.03
C PRO A 133 6.93 -16.46 0.33
N ILE A 134 7.32 -15.19 0.29
CA ILE A 134 7.44 -14.35 1.48
C ILE A 134 6.07 -13.71 1.70
N TYR A 135 5.54 -13.86 2.90
CA TYR A 135 4.24 -13.31 3.24
C TYR A 135 4.38 -11.83 3.64
N VAL A 136 3.79 -10.94 2.84
CA VAL A 136 3.82 -9.50 3.07
C VAL A 136 2.72 -9.15 4.07
N HIS A 137 3.11 -8.87 5.31
CA HIS A 137 2.20 -8.41 6.38
C HIS A 137 2.37 -6.91 6.67
N ALA A 138 3.24 -6.24 5.93
CA ALA A 138 3.48 -4.80 6.03
C ALA A 138 2.18 -4.00 5.77
N LYS A 139 2.16 -2.77 6.29
CA LYS A 139 1.24 -1.70 5.91
C LYS A 139 2.06 -0.43 5.85
N VAL A 140 2.78 -0.30 4.74
CA VAL A 140 3.76 0.76 4.51
C VAL A 140 3.38 1.49 3.24
N CYS A 141 3.43 2.81 3.28
CA CYS A 141 3.26 3.64 2.10
C CYS A 141 4.33 4.73 2.07
N VAL A 142 4.88 4.98 0.89
CA VAL A 142 5.76 6.12 0.60
C VAL A 142 5.23 6.87 -0.61
N VAL A 143 5.15 8.19 -0.50
CA VAL A 143 4.69 9.08 -1.57
C VAL A 143 5.79 10.09 -1.90
N ASP A 144 6.27 10.05 -3.15
CA ASP A 144 7.24 10.98 -3.76
C ASP A 144 8.55 11.19 -2.97
N ASP A 145 8.94 10.25 -2.11
CA ASP A 145 10.02 10.43 -1.13
C ASP A 145 9.81 11.60 -0.16
N VAL A 146 8.58 12.08 0.02
CA VAL A 146 8.24 13.21 0.91
C VAL A 146 7.50 12.74 2.16
N TRP A 147 6.50 11.88 1.94
CA TRP A 147 5.60 11.41 2.99
C TRP A 147 5.70 9.90 3.11
N ALA A 148 5.75 9.41 4.35
CA ALA A 148 5.71 7.99 4.64
C ALA A 148 4.65 7.69 5.70
N ALA A 149 3.98 6.54 5.58
CA ALA A 149 3.10 6.00 6.60
C ALA A 149 3.46 4.55 6.91
N ILE A 150 3.40 4.20 8.19
CA ILE A 150 3.60 2.86 8.71
C ILE A 150 2.56 2.62 9.80
N GLY A 151 1.84 1.50 9.75
CA GLY A 151 0.80 1.23 10.73
C GLY A 151 0.24 -0.18 10.69
N SER A 152 -1.00 -0.29 11.17
CA SER A 152 -1.80 -1.52 11.12
C SER A 152 -2.85 -1.52 10.02
N ASP A 153 -3.13 -0.37 9.40
CA ASP A 153 -4.22 -0.19 8.45
C ASP A 153 -3.90 -0.78 7.09
N ASN A 154 -4.72 -1.73 6.66
CA ASN A 154 -4.63 -2.24 5.30
C ASN A 154 -5.30 -1.28 4.32
N VAL A 155 -4.93 -1.35 3.05
CA VAL A 155 -5.56 -0.63 1.93
C VAL A 155 -6.93 -1.24 1.60
N ASN A 156 -7.89 -1.06 2.50
CA ASN A 156 -9.29 -1.47 2.36
C ASN A 156 -10.24 -0.59 3.19
N LEU A 157 -11.54 -0.65 2.91
CA LEU A 157 -12.54 0.17 3.59
C LEU A 157 -12.68 -0.23 5.06
N ARG A 158 -12.48 -1.52 5.36
CA ARG A 158 -12.52 -2.07 6.72
C ARG A 158 -11.49 -1.39 7.64
N SER A 159 -10.21 -1.38 7.31
CA SER A 159 -9.16 -0.71 8.11
C SER A 159 -9.30 0.82 8.08
N TRP A 160 -9.87 1.40 7.04
CA TRP A 160 -10.02 2.86 6.92
C TRP A 160 -11.25 3.42 7.64
N THR A 161 -12.24 2.59 7.97
CA THR A 161 -13.53 3.07 8.50
C THR A 161 -14.13 2.24 9.62
N HIS A 162 -13.73 0.98 9.76
CA HIS A 162 -14.42 -0.01 10.59
C HIS A 162 -13.55 -0.59 11.71
N ASP A 163 -12.41 -1.20 11.41
CA ASP A 163 -11.57 -1.83 12.42
C ASP A 163 -10.76 -0.77 13.18
N SER A 164 -10.36 -1.09 14.41
CA SER A 164 -9.56 -0.16 15.21
C SER A 164 -8.10 -0.24 14.76
N GLU A 165 -7.61 0.83 14.15
CA GLU A 165 -6.27 0.87 13.56
C GLU A 165 -5.44 2.02 14.15
N LEU A 166 -4.12 1.89 14.08
CA LEU A 166 -3.15 2.89 14.50
C LEU A 166 -2.01 2.96 13.49
N SER A 167 -1.71 4.17 13.03
CA SER A 167 -0.65 4.42 12.06
C SER A 167 0.10 5.70 12.38
N CYS A 168 1.37 5.74 12.00
CA CYS A 168 2.20 6.93 12.09
C CYS A 168 2.40 7.45 10.67
N SER A 169 2.06 8.71 10.43
CA SER A 169 2.51 9.43 9.24
C SER A 169 3.71 10.31 9.59
N VAL A 170 4.69 10.34 8.70
CA VAL A 170 5.97 10.98 8.93
C VAL A 170 6.31 11.91 7.76
N ILE A 171 6.67 13.13 8.09
CA ILE A 171 7.38 14.06 7.20
C ILE A 171 8.67 14.45 7.92
N ASP A 172 9.82 14.15 7.32
CA ASP A 172 11.11 14.56 7.86
C ASP A 172 11.40 16.01 7.48
N GLU A 173 11.81 16.83 8.45
CA GLU A 173 12.22 18.20 8.18
C GLU A 173 13.53 18.25 7.39
N THR A 174 14.34 17.18 7.41
CA THR A 174 15.58 17.13 6.63
C THR A 174 15.33 16.83 5.16
N LEU A 175 15.77 17.75 4.30
CA LEU A 175 15.85 17.53 2.86
C LEU A 175 16.92 16.48 2.51
N ASP A 176 16.63 15.73 1.46
CA ASP A 176 17.57 14.81 0.86
C ASP A 176 18.33 15.48 -0.29
N GLU A 177 19.66 15.46 -0.22
CA GLU A 177 20.50 16.14 -1.21
C GLU A 177 20.81 15.28 -2.45
N ARG A 178 20.36 14.00 -2.49
CA ARG A 178 20.57 13.12 -3.65
C ARG A 178 19.61 13.51 -4.77
N GLU A 179 20.09 13.48 -6.01
CA GLU A 179 19.22 13.68 -7.17
C GLU A 179 18.33 12.45 -7.42
N PRO A 180 17.04 12.63 -7.78
CA PRO A 180 16.34 13.92 -7.93
C PRO A 180 15.97 14.56 -6.58
N LYS A 181 16.31 15.84 -6.38
CA LYS A 181 16.02 16.56 -5.11
C LYS A 181 14.55 16.83 -4.86
N ASP A 182 13.73 16.93 -5.90
CA ASP A 182 12.28 17.14 -5.80
C ASP A 182 11.55 16.25 -6.80
N PRO A 183 11.40 14.94 -6.52
CA PRO A 183 10.81 13.99 -7.47
C PRO A 183 9.39 14.40 -7.88
N GLY A 184 8.63 14.97 -6.94
CA GLY A 184 7.26 15.41 -7.20
C GLY A 184 7.16 16.75 -7.94
N GLY A 185 8.22 17.55 -8.00
CA GLY A 185 8.23 18.85 -8.67
C GLY A 185 7.29 19.90 -8.05
N LEU A 186 6.86 19.71 -6.81
CA LEU A 186 5.94 20.61 -6.09
C LEU A 186 6.67 21.62 -5.19
N GLY A 187 8.00 21.57 -5.12
CA GLY A 187 8.82 22.35 -4.21
C GLY A 187 8.88 21.78 -2.79
N ASP A 188 8.27 20.62 -2.55
CA ASP A 188 8.31 19.95 -1.24
C ASP A 188 9.70 19.39 -0.94
N GLY A 189 10.42 18.94 -1.97
CA GLY A 189 11.75 18.32 -1.87
C GLY A 189 11.70 16.95 -1.20
N ALA A 190 12.46 15.99 -1.74
CA ALA A 190 12.60 14.68 -1.14
C ALA A 190 13.17 14.79 0.28
N ARG A 191 12.72 13.88 1.15
CA ARG A 191 13.01 13.84 2.57
C ARG A 191 13.77 12.56 2.91
N ARG A 192 14.76 12.67 3.80
CA ARG A 192 15.67 11.53 4.06
C ARG A 192 14.90 10.31 4.57
N PHE A 193 14.04 10.46 5.57
CA PHE A 193 13.28 9.33 6.12
C PHE A 193 12.48 8.56 5.07
N ALA A 194 11.65 9.25 4.28
CA ALA A 194 10.78 8.60 3.29
C ALA A 194 11.59 7.93 2.17
N ARG A 195 12.65 8.62 1.69
CA ARG A 195 13.57 8.05 0.69
C ARG A 195 14.34 6.85 1.22
N ASP A 196 14.94 6.97 2.40
CA ASP A 196 15.73 5.89 2.99
C ASP A 196 14.88 4.65 3.28
N LEU A 197 13.66 4.82 3.79
CA LEU A 197 12.70 3.74 3.96
C LEU A 197 12.42 3.02 2.63
N ARG A 198 12.10 3.77 1.56
CA ARG A 198 11.88 3.19 0.23
C ARG A 198 13.12 2.45 -0.27
N LEU A 199 14.30 3.06 -0.16
CA LEU A 199 15.54 2.46 -0.63
C LEU A 199 15.94 1.22 0.15
N GLU A 200 15.75 1.19 1.46
CA GLU A 200 15.98 0.02 2.31
C GLU A 200 15.10 -1.16 1.87
N LEU A 201 13.80 -0.93 1.71
CA LEU A 201 12.85 -1.95 1.23
C LEU A 201 13.20 -2.41 -0.19
N TRP A 202 13.51 -1.49 -1.10
CA TRP A 202 13.83 -1.83 -2.49
C TRP A 202 15.15 -2.60 -2.61
N ARG A 203 16.16 -2.29 -1.77
CA ARG A 203 17.41 -3.07 -1.68
C ARG A 203 17.13 -4.50 -1.28
N GLU A 204 16.31 -4.68 -0.24
CA GLU A 204 15.90 -6.01 0.20
C GLU A 204 15.22 -6.76 -0.94
N HIS A 205 14.21 -6.16 -1.58
CA HIS A 205 13.38 -6.84 -2.59
C HIS A 205 14.11 -7.12 -3.90
N LEU A 206 15.04 -6.26 -4.32
CA LEU A 206 15.65 -6.33 -5.65
C LEU A 206 17.07 -6.90 -5.64
N GLY A 207 17.80 -6.72 -4.55
CA GLY A 207 19.24 -6.99 -4.50
C GLY A 207 20.03 -6.24 -5.59
N GLY A 208 21.32 -6.57 -5.70
CA GLY A 208 22.23 -5.94 -6.67
C GLY A 208 22.72 -4.55 -6.22
N ASP A 209 23.15 -3.74 -7.18
CA ASP A 209 23.68 -2.38 -6.96
C ASP A 209 22.56 -1.34 -6.79
N ASP A 210 22.75 -0.20 -6.13
CA ASP A 210 21.64 0.71 -5.79
C ASP A 210 21.50 1.92 -6.71
N ALA A 211 22.40 2.10 -7.67
CA ALA A 211 22.52 3.35 -8.42
C ALA A 211 21.21 3.84 -9.06
N GLU A 212 20.40 2.92 -9.60
CA GLU A 212 19.13 3.23 -10.26
C GLU A 212 17.95 3.43 -9.28
N LEU A 213 18.11 3.09 -8.00
CA LEU A 213 17.00 3.09 -7.04
C LEU A 213 16.66 4.48 -6.52
N VAL A 214 17.61 5.43 -6.53
CA VAL A 214 17.38 6.77 -5.97
C VAL A 214 16.29 7.52 -6.74
N ASP A 215 16.33 7.46 -8.08
CA ASP A 215 15.29 8.02 -8.94
C ASP A 215 14.05 7.11 -8.95
N PRO A 216 12.85 7.61 -8.58
CA PRO A 216 11.64 6.81 -8.52
C PRO A 216 11.23 6.15 -9.86
N ALA A 217 11.41 6.83 -10.99
CA ALA A 217 11.05 6.30 -12.30
C ALA A 217 12.05 5.25 -12.78
N GLN A 218 13.35 5.49 -12.60
CA GLN A 218 14.38 4.50 -12.92
C GLN A 218 14.23 3.24 -12.05
N GLY A 219 13.98 3.42 -10.75
CA GLY A 219 13.78 2.30 -9.86
C GLY A 219 12.46 1.56 -10.09
N PHE A 220 11.39 2.23 -10.56
CA PHE A 220 10.19 1.56 -11.07
C PHE A 220 10.52 0.61 -12.23
N HIS A 221 11.27 1.09 -13.23
CA HIS A 221 11.69 0.25 -14.36
C HIS A 221 12.62 -0.88 -13.91
N ARG A 222 13.46 -0.64 -12.91
CA ARG A 222 14.29 -1.70 -12.33
C ARG A 222 13.47 -2.78 -11.64
N PHE A 223 12.46 -2.40 -10.86
CA PHE A 223 11.52 -3.34 -10.24
C PHE A 223 10.93 -4.29 -11.29
N LYS A 224 10.44 -3.72 -12.41
CA LYS A 224 9.92 -4.46 -13.55
C LYS A 224 10.95 -5.41 -14.17
N ARG A 225 12.19 -4.94 -14.41
CA ARG A 225 13.27 -5.76 -14.97
C ARG A 225 13.65 -6.94 -14.07
N VAL A 226 13.86 -6.69 -12.78
CA VAL A 226 14.27 -7.73 -11.81
C VAL A 226 13.15 -8.76 -11.65
N ALA A 227 11.91 -8.30 -11.49
CA ALA A 227 10.76 -9.18 -11.35
C ALA A 227 10.54 -10.05 -12.60
N GLN A 228 10.63 -9.45 -13.80
CA GLN A 228 10.49 -10.21 -15.05
C GLN A 228 11.61 -11.22 -15.22
N ALA A 229 12.86 -10.87 -14.90
CA ALA A 229 13.97 -11.80 -14.99
C ALA A 229 13.76 -13.03 -14.09
N LEU A 230 13.28 -12.82 -12.85
CA LEU A 230 12.96 -13.93 -11.95
C LEU A 230 11.80 -14.78 -12.48
N GLU A 231 10.76 -14.14 -13.03
CA GLU A 231 9.63 -14.86 -13.65
C GLU A 231 10.07 -15.70 -14.85
N ASP A 232 10.87 -15.14 -15.76
CA ASP A 232 11.41 -15.83 -16.93
C ASP A 232 12.25 -17.05 -16.52
N TRP A 233 13.02 -16.94 -15.44
CA TRP A 233 13.78 -18.07 -14.88
C TRP A 233 12.87 -19.17 -14.35
N HIS A 234 11.74 -18.84 -13.70
CA HIS A 234 10.73 -19.82 -13.30
C HIS A 234 10.09 -20.47 -14.54
N ALA A 235 9.70 -19.68 -15.54
CA ALA A 235 9.10 -20.16 -16.79
C ALA A 235 10.04 -21.09 -17.58
N ALA A 236 11.36 -20.84 -17.52
CA ALA A 236 12.39 -21.69 -18.09
C ALA A 236 12.68 -22.98 -17.28
N GLY A 237 11.90 -23.25 -16.22
CA GLY A 237 12.06 -24.43 -15.37
C GLY A 237 13.25 -24.33 -14.42
N LYS A 238 13.58 -23.12 -13.95
CA LYS A 238 14.63 -22.85 -12.97
C LYS A 238 16.04 -23.27 -13.43
N ARG A 239 16.31 -23.15 -14.73
CA ARG A 239 17.58 -23.54 -15.35
C ARG A 239 18.59 -22.39 -15.31
N GLY A 240 19.86 -22.72 -15.07
CA GLY A 240 20.94 -21.74 -14.99
C GLY A 240 20.94 -20.94 -13.68
N THR A 241 21.70 -19.84 -13.66
CA THR A 241 21.86 -18.99 -12.48
C THR A 241 20.55 -18.26 -12.17
N ARG A 242 20.08 -18.37 -10.92
CA ARG A 242 18.90 -17.62 -10.45
C ARG A 242 19.21 -16.11 -10.49
N PRO A 243 18.34 -15.28 -11.09
CA PRO A 243 18.45 -13.83 -11.02
C PRO A 243 18.49 -13.30 -9.57
N PRO A 244 19.11 -12.13 -9.33
CA PRO A 244 19.07 -11.47 -8.03
C PRO A 244 17.64 -11.05 -7.66
N GLY A 245 17.41 -10.80 -6.37
CA GLY A 245 16.14 -10.28 -5.87
C GLY A 245 15.10 -11.34 -5.51
N HIS A 246 13.98 -10.83 -4.99
CA HIS A 246 12.87 -11.57 -4.40
C HIS A 246 11.54 -11.25 -5.07
N ALA A 247 11.43 -10.12 -5.77
CA ALA A 247 10.21 -9.68 -6.42
C ALA A 247 9.83 -10.53 -7.66
N ARG A 248 8.55 -10.82 -7.80
CA ARG A 248 7.91 -11.44 -8.97
C ARG A 248 6.65 -10.66 -9.35
N PRO A 249 6.25 -10.62 -10.63
CA PRO A 249 4.96 -10.06 -11.01
C PRO A 249 3.84 -10.74 -10.20
N HIS A 250 2.89 -9.94 -9.73
CA HIS A 250 1.71 -10.43 -9.03
C HIS A 250 0.50 -10.39 -9.94
N GLU A 251 -0.07 -11.57 -10.16
CA GLU A 251 -1.35 -11.76 -10.82
C GLU A 251 -2.28 -12.47 -9.83
N PRO A 252 -3.44 -11.90 -9.49
CA PRO A 252 -4.42 -12.59 -8.66
C PRO A 252 -4.88 -13.88 -9.33
N ASP A 253 -5.11 -14.93 -8.54
CA ASP A 253 -5.65 -16.20 -9.05
C ASP A 253 -7.02 -15.98 -9.71
N ASP A 254 -7.20 -16.49 -10.94
CA ASP A 254 -8.49 -16.35 -11.63
C ASP A 254 -9.61 -17.11 -10.91
N LEU A 255 -10.78 -16.50 -10.84
CA LEU A 255 -11.97 -17.09 -10.26
C LEU A 255 -12.93 -17.56 -11.37
N PRO A 256 -13.42 -18.82 -11.30
CA PRO A 256 -14.45 -19.29 -12.20
C PRO A 256 -15.64 -18.33 -12.24
N ARG A 257 -16.24 -18.14 -13.44
CA ARG A 257 -17.34 -17.18 -13.64
C ARG A 257 -18.51 -17.37 -12.66
N TRP A 258 -18.81 -18.61 -12.27
CA TRP A 258 -19.86 -18.91 -11.31
C TRP A 258 -19.51 -18.42 -9.89
N VAL A 259 -18.23 -18.42 -9.53
CA VAL A 259 -17.73 -17.88 -8.26
C VAL A 259 -17.86 -16.37 -8.22
N ARG A 260 -17.42 -15.70 -9.28
CA ARG A 260 -17.52 -14.23 -9.41
C ARG A 260 -18.95 -13.72 -9.19
N ARG A 261 -19.98 -14.48 -9.61
CA ARG A 261 -21.40 -14.08 -9.48
C ARG A 261 -21.89 -13.96 -8.03
N TRP A 262 -21.46 -14.85 -7.13
CA TRP A 262 -21.88 -14.80 -5.72
C TRP A 262 -20.84 -14.11 -4.81
N ALA A 263 -19.57 -14.11 -5.20
CA ALA A 263 -18.48 -13.51 -4.43
C ALA A 263 -18.63 -11.99 -4.25
N GLY A 264 -19.04 -11.27 -5.30
CA GLY A 264 -19.15 -9.81 -5.27
C GLY A 264 -20.15 -9.26 -4.25
N PRO A 265 -21.41 -9.76 -4.19
CA PRO A 265 -22.36 -9.36 -3.15
C PRO A 265 -21.87 -9.64 -1.72
N ILE A 266 -21.26 -10.81 -1.48
CA ILE A 266 -20.73 -11.18 -0.15
C ILE A 266 -19.54 -10.29 0.23
N TYR A 267 -18.63 -10.05 -0.70
CA TYR A 267 -17.48 -9.18 -0.50
C TYR A 267 -17.89 -7.80 0.05
N ARG A 268 -18.80 -7.11 -0.65
CA ARG A 268 -19.26 -5.76 -0.29
C ARG A 268 -20.06 -5.66 1.01
N THR A 269 -20.59 -6.78 1.52
CA THR A 269 -21.52 -6.77 2.66
C THR A 269 -20.95 -7.39 3.92
N ALA A 270 -20.00 -8.32 3.80
CA ALA A 270 -19.48 -9.09 4.92
C ALA A 270 -17.96 -8.99 5.13
N LEU A 271 -17.18 -8.69 4.09
CA LEU A 271 -15.71 -8.77 4.17
C LEU A 271 -15.02 -7.41 4.09
N ASP A 272 -15.63 -6.42 3.41
CA ASP A 272 -15.18 -5.03 3.42
C ASP A 272 -16.29 -4.09 3.92
N PRO A 273 -16.66 -4.17 5.22
CA PRO A 273 -17.74 -3.37 5.78
C PRO A 273 -17.39 -1.88 5.81
N ASP A 274 -18.38 -1.04 5.50
CA ASP A 274 -18.28 0.41 5.60
C ASP A 274 -18.69 0.91 6.99
N GLY A 275 -17.71 1.28 7.82
CA GLY A 275 -17.90 1.80 9.17
C GLY A 275 -18.20 3.31 9.24
N ARG A 276 -18.44 3.97 8.10
CA ARG A 276 -18.83 5.39 8.06
C ARG A 276 -20.30 5.60 8.47
N PRO A 277 -20.62 6.72 9.15
CA PRO A 277 -21.98 7.22 9.30
C PRO A 277 -22.68 7.38 7.95
N ARG A 278 -24.02 7.29 7.94
CA ARG A 278 -24.82 7.28 6.70
C ARG A 278 -24.62 8.54 5.84
N ASP A 279 -24.46 9.69 6.46
CA ASP A 279 -24.19 10.98 5.83
C ASP A 279 -22.84 11.00 5.12
N LEU A 280 -21.76 10.53 5.76
CA LEU A 280 -20.44 10.43 5.14
C LEU A 280 -20.42 9.44 3.97
N ARG A 281 -21.13 8.30 4.10
CA ARG A 281 -21.28 7.34 2.99
C ARG A 281 -21.96 7.96 1.77
N LYS A 282 -23.04 8.72 1.98
CA LYS A 282 -23.76 9.40 0.91
C LYS A 282 -22.91 10.48 0.22
N ALA A 283 -22.06 11.15 0.98
CA ALA A 283 -21.16 12.18 0.45
C ALA A 283 -19.86 11.60 -0.15
N ASN A 284 -19.62 10.29 -0.01
CA ASN A 284 -18.36 9.63 -0.31
C ASN A 284 -17.13 10.30 0.35
N LEU A 285 -17.28 10.67 1.63
CA LEU A 285 -16.25 11.31 2.43
C LEU A 285 -15.74 10.38 3.55
N PHE A 286 -14.60 10.73 4.15
CA PHE A 286 -14.02 10.10 5.33
C PHE A 286 -14.01 11.08 6.51
#